data_AF-A0A7W1HQK2-F1
#
_entry.id   AF-A0A7W1HQK2-F1
#
_cell.length_a   1.000
_cell.length_b   1.000
_cell.length_c   1.000
_cell.angle_alpha   90.00
_cell.angle_beta   90.00
_cell.angle_gamma   90.00
#
_symmetry.space_group_name_H-M   'P 1'
#
loop_
_entity.id
_entity.type
_entity.pdbx_description
1 polymer ?
#
loop_
_entity_poly.entity_id
_entity_poly.type
_entity_poly.pdbx_seq_one_letter_code
_entity_poly.pdbx_strand_id
1 'polypeptide(L)'
;ITVANEHMDRTPNSIEPDFLRRLLLRMYWDGEEEPSVLVPVGDFFGVGHASTTNFVSAPLQMSPEDGKSFNSFFHMPFADGARIEVVSELEHEKVLFYYYVDYEEFDELEEGLGRFHAQWRRENPADGVGEKGQSNEEFLFGGENVTGEGNYAILEAEGRGHYVGCVLNIHNLRETNQWNWYGEGDDMIFIDGEQWPPSMHGTGTEDYFNTAWCPQQEYSAPYHGITLGGGDNWGGHVSLYRFHVEDPVTFERSIRVTIEHGHANRRSDDYSSVAYWYQAEPHRSFSIEPVERRIPRQP
;
A
#
# COMPACT_ATOMS: atom_id res chain seq x y z
N ILE A 1 -6.84 -15.65 -6.35
CA ILE A 1 -7.09 -15.08 -7.70
C ILE A 1 -5.84 -15.30 -8.57
N THR A 2 -6.01 -15.60 -9.85
CA THR A 2 -4.97 -15.52 -10.87
C THR A 2 -5.47 -14.61 -11.97
N VAL A 3 -4.65 -13.63 -12.35
CA VAL A 3 -4.98 -12.68 -13.41
C VAL A 3 -3.87 -12.61 -14.42
N ALA A 4 -4.24 -12.58 -15.69
CA ALA A 4 -3.34 -12.36 -16.80
C ALA A 4 -4.01 -11.54 -17.89
N ASN A 5 -3.21 -10.86 -18.71
CA ASN A 5 -3.62 -10.31 -19.99
C ASN A 5 -3.28 -11.31 -21.13
N GLU A 6 -3.70 -11.01 -22.36
CA GLU A 6 -3.43 -11.87 -23.54
C GLU A 6 -1.94 -12.13 -23.78
N HIS A 7 -1.08 -11.25 -23.27
CA HIS A 7 0.37 -11.33 -23.35
C HIS A 7 0.97 -11.40 -21.93
N MET A 8 0.93 -12.59 -21.33
CA MET A 8 1.34 -12.86 -19.93
C MET A 8 2.75 -12.42 -19.53
N ASP A 9 3.60 -12.07 -20.50
CA ASP A 9 4.96 -11.62 -20.26
C ASP A 9 5.01 -10.09 -20.29
N ARG A 10 5.62 -9.48 -19.27
CA ARG A 10 5.99 -8.05 -19.28
C ARG A 10 7.22 -7.86 -20.16
N THR A 11 7.01 -7.85 -21.47
CA THR A 11 8.06 -7.53 -22.44
C THR A 11 7.94 -6.05 -22.83
N PRO A 12 9.01 -5.42 -23.35
CA PRO A 12 8.93 -4.07 -23.91
C PRO A 12 7.89 -3.90 -25.04
N ASN A 13 7.38 -5.01 -25.60
CA ASN A 13 6.38 -5.01 -26.66
C ASN A 13 4.95 -5.28 -26.15
N SER A 14 4.77 -5.47 -24.84
CA SER A 14 3.43 -5.67 -24.26
C SER A 14 2.61 -4.39 -24.40
N ILE A 15 1.32 -4.52 -24.73
CA ILE A 15 0.49 -3.37 -25.09
C ILE A 15 0.01 -2.64 -23.83
N GLU A 16 -0.32 -3.39 -22.78
CA GLU A 16 -0.70 -2.84 -21.47
C GLU A 16 0.11 -3.50 -20.33
N PRO A 17 1.45 -3.29 -20.26
CA PRO A 17 2.33 -3.95 -19.28
C PRO A 17 1.98 -3.62 -17.81
N ASP A 18 1.24 -2.55 -17.61
CA ASP A 18 0.73 -2.03 -16.34
C ASP A 18 -0.70 -2.54 -16.00
N PHE A 19 -1.20 -3.58 -16.66
CA PHE A 19 -2.58 -4.06 -16.51
C PHE A 19 -3.04 -4.27 -15.05
N LEU A 20 -2.14 -4.65 -14.12
CA LEU A 20 -2.46 -4.79 -12.70
C LEU A 20 -2.86 -3.48 -11.99
N ARG A 21 -2.51 -2.32 -12.57
CA ARG A 21 -2.95 -0.98 -12.17
C ARG A 21 -4.22 -0.50 -12.89
N ARG A 22 -4.61 -1.19 -13.95
CA ARG A 22 -5.83 -0.98 -14.75
C ARG A 22 -6.98 -1.88 -14.33
N LEU A 23 -6.74 -2.80 -13.41
CA LEU A 23 -7.75 -3.66 -12.83
C LEU A 23 -8.05 -3.20 -11.42
N LEU A 24 -9.33 -2.94 -11.15
CA LEU A 24 -9.79 -2.55 -9.83
C LEU A 24 -10.53 -3.70 -9.16
N LEU A 25 -10.24 -3.88 -7.88
CA LEU A 25 -11.00 -4.72 -6.97
C LEU A 25 -11.91 -3.81 -6.14
N ARG A 26 -13.20 -4.12 -6.15
CA ARG A 26 -14.20 -3.47 -5.29
C ARG A 26 -14.88 -4.51 -4.43
N MET A 27 -15.04 -4.23 -3.14
CA MET A 27 -15.84 -5.07 -2.25
C MET A 27 -16.82 -4.19 -1.49
N TYR A 28 -18.04 -4.71 -1.34
CA TYR A 28 -19.17 -4.07 -0.66
C TYR A 28 -19.74 -5.09 0.31
N TRP A 29 -20.00 -4.65 1.54
CA TRP A 29 -20.58 -5.48 2.60
C TRP A 29 -22.01 -5.00 2.90
N ASP A 30 -22.87 -5.90 3.37
CA ASP A 30 -24.17 -5.56 3.99
C ASP A 30 -25.07 -4.63 3.19
N GLY A 31 -25.04 -4.76 1.86
CA GLY A 31 -25.86 -3.96 0.94
C GLY A 31 -25.38 -2.51 0.75
N GLU A 32 -24.18 -2.16 1.21
CA GLU A 32 -23.63 -0.80 1.05
C GLU A 32 -23.44 -0.40 -0.42
N GLU A 33 -23.70 0.88 -0.71
CA GLU A 33 -23.53 1.45 -2.05
C GLU A 33 -22.08 1.89 -2.32
N GLU A 34 -21.36 2.28 -1.27
CA GLU A 34 -19.96 2.69 -1.32
C GLU A 34 -19.05 1.49 -1.01
N PRO A 35 -17.92 1.32 -1.71
CA PRO A 35 -17.05 0.16 -1.48
C PRO A 35 -16.17 0.34 -0.25
N SER A 36 -16.17 -0.65 0.65
CA SER A 36 -15.24 -0.74 1.77
C SER A 36 -13.83 -1.17 1.33
N VAL A 37 -13.72 -1.81 0.16
CA VAL A 37 -12.44 -2.09 -0.52
C VAL A 37 -12.44 -1.44 -1.90
N LEU A 38 -11.48 -0.56 -2.19
CA LEU A 38 -11.28 0.05 -3.51
C LEU A 38 -9.81 0.23 -3.81
N VAL A 39 -9.26 -0.67 -4.62
CA VAL A 39 -7.82 -0.83 -4.82
C VAL A 39 -7.51 -1.39 -6.21
N PRO A 40 -6.35 -1.08 -6.80
CA PRO A 40 -5.85 -1.86 -7.92
C PRO A 40 -5.53 -3.30 -7.50
N VAL A 41 -5.83 -4.27 -8.36
CA VAL A 41 -5.70 -5.69 -8.05
C VAL A 41 -4.27 -6.05 -7.67
N GLY A 42 -3.25 -5.60 -8.41
CA GLY A 42 -1.86 -5.94 -8.10
C GLY A 42 -1.44 -5.48 -6.70
N ASP A 43 -1.68 -4.19 -6.41
CA ASP A 43 -1.29 -3.57 -5.15
C ASP A 43 -1.99 -4.20 -3.93
N PHE A 44 -3.26 -4.63 -4.07
CA PHE A 44 -3.97 -5.30 -3.00
C PHE A 44 -3.25 -6.57 -2.52
N PHE A 45 -2.58 -7.29 -3.42
CA PHE A 45 -1.99 -8.60 -3.12
C PHE A 45 -0.51 -8.54 -2.71
N GLY A 46 0.04 -7.37 -2.39
CA GLY A 46 1.33 -7.26 -1.70
C GLY A 46 2.51 -6.76 -2.51
N VAL A 47 2.32 -6.47 -3.80
CA VAL A 47 3.38 -5.94 -4.68
C VAL A 47 2.83 -4.78 -5.51
N GLY A 48 3.42 -3.60 -5.35
CA GLY A 48 3.04 -2.41 -6.10
C GLY A 48 3.62 -2.33 -7.52
N HIS A 49 3.54 -1.14 -8.11
CA HIS A 49 4.12 -0.82 -9.43
C HIS A 49 3.60 -1.70 -10.58
N ALA A 50 2.38 -2.23 -10.44
CA ALA A 50 1.81 -3.24 -11.32
C ALA A 50 2.68 -4.51 -11.48
N SER A 51 3.63 -4.74 -10.57
CA SER A 51 4.60 -5.83 -10.66
C SER A 51 4.11 -7.09 -9.98
N THR A 52 4.77 -8.20 -10.31
CA THR A 52 4.60 -9.49 -9.63
C THR A 52 5.98 -10.00 -9.23
N THR A 53 6.04 -10.64 -8.07
CA THR A 53 7.19 -11.41 -7.62
C THR A 53 6.72 -12.52 -6.70
N ASN A 54 7.52 -13.57 -6.53
CA ASN A 54 7.22 -14.60 -5.54
C ASN A 54 7.51 -14.05 -4.15
N PHE A 55 6.49 -13.94 -3.30
CA PHE A 55 6.68 -13.62 -1.89
C PHE A 55 5.65 -14.33 -1.01
N VAL A 56 5.99 -14.49 0.27
CA VAL A 56 5.15 -15.16 1.26
C VAL A 56 5.00 -14.30 2.50
N SER A 57 3.77 -13.95 2.84
CA SER A 57 3.38 -13.43 4.16
C SER A 57 2.21 -14.26 4.72
N ALA A 58 1.79 -13.97 5.95
CA ALA A 58 0.63 -14.62 6.55
C ALA A 58 -0.69 -14.21 5.87
N PRO A 59 -1.03 -12.92 5.71
CA PRO A 59 -2.32 -12.54 5.14
C PRO A 59 -2.34 -12.48 3.61
N LEU A 60 -1.19 -12.23 2.94
CA LEU A 60 -1.12 -12.03 1.49
C LEU A 60 0.06 -12.76 0.86
N GLN A 61 -0.13 -13.31 -0.33
CA GLN A 61 0.94 -13.95 -1.08
C GLN A 61 0.77 -13.76 -2.59
N MET A 62 1.87 -13.52 -3.27
CA MET A 62 2.02 -13.79 -4.70
C MET A 62 2.91 -15.03 -4.84
N SER A 63 2.28 -16.19 -5.07
CA SER A 63 2.94 -17.49 -5.17
C SER A 63 3.40 -17.80 -6.61
N PRO A 64 4.31 -18.78 -6.80
CA PRO A 64 4.77 -19.22 -8.13
C PRO A 64 3.62 -19.54 -9.09
N GLU A 65 3.78 -19.40 -10.40
CA GLU A 65 4.92 -19.00 -11.26
C GLU A 65 5.18 -17.48 -11.26
N ASP A 66 6.36 -16.99 -10.85
CA ASP A 66 6.75 -15.55 -10.83
C ASP A 66 5.68 -14.59 -10.26
N GLY A 67 5.07 -15.00 -9.15
CA GLY A 67 4.07 -14.21 -8.43
C GLY A 67 2.68 -14.21 -9.05
N LYS A 68 2.38 -15.07 -10.04
CA LYS A 68 1.09 -15.09 -10.75
C LYS A 68 -0.10 -15.66 -9.96
N SER A 69 0.14 -16.21 -8.76
CA SER A 69 -0.91 -16.76 -7.89
C SER A 69 -1.17 -15.82 -6.71
N PHE A 70 -2.24 -15.03 -6.77
CA PHE A 70 -2.55 -13.98 -5.80
C PHE A 70 -3.49 -14.54 -4.72
N ASN A 71 -3.03 -14.62 -3.48
CA ASN A 71 -3.77 -15.23 -2.38
C ASN A 71 -3.97 -14.21 -1.26
N SER A 72 -5.18 -14.18 -0.70
CA SER A 72 -5.53 -13.40 0.48
C SER A 72 -6.21 -14.29 1.50
N PHE A 73 -5.76 -14.15 2.74
CA PHE A 73 -6.25 -14.87 3.92
C PHE A 73 -6.78 -13.90 4.98
N PHE A 74 -7.00 -12.63 4.63
CA PHE A 74 -7.77 -11.74 5.48
C PHE A 74 -9.19 -12.26 5.67
N HIS A 75 -9.66 -12.30 6.90
CA HIS A 75 -11.07 -12.55 7.19
C HIS A 75 -11.89 -11.34 6.74
N MET A 76 -13.03 -11.56 6.08
CA MET A 76 -13.87 -10.46 5.60
C MET A 76 -15.31 -10.72 6.06
N PRO A 77 -15.64 -10.42 7.34
CA PRO A 77 -16.97 -10.68 7.88
C PRO A 77 -18.02 -9.83 7.16
N PHE A 78 -19.21 -10.40 6.96
CA PHE A 78 -20.41 -9.70 6.47
C PHE A 78 -21.65 -10.36 7.09
N ALA A 79 -22.75 -9.62 7.20
CA ALA A 79 -24.03 -10.04 7.77
C ALA A 79 -25.16 -10.13 6.73
N ASP A 80 -25.28 -9.15 5.82
CA ASP A 80 -26.35 -9.07 4.81
C ASP A 80 -25.78 -9.08 3.39
N GLY A 81 -24.93 -10.09 3.15
CA GLY A 81 -24.32 -10.35 1.85
C GLY A 81 -23.03 -9.59 1.56
N ALA A 82 -22.36 -10.05 0.51
CA ALA A 82 -21.13 -9.48 0.00
C ALA A 82 -21.20 -9.38 -1.52
N ARG A 83 -20.72 -8.26 -2.07
CA ARG A 83 -20.53 -8.08 -3.52
C ARG A 83 -19.06 -7.79 -3.79
N ILE A 84 -18.44 -8.60 -4.63
CA ILE A 84 -17.06 -8.42 -5.09
C ILE A 84 -17.08 -8.15 -6.59
N GLU A 85 -16.49 -7.05 -7.01
CA GLU A 85 -16.37 -6.65 -8.42
C GLU A 85 -14.91 -6.58 -8.83
N VAL A 86 -14.63 -7.06 -10.05
CA VAL A 86 -13.36 -6.78 -10.75
C VAL A 86 -13.67 -5.95 -11.98
N VAL A 87 -13.17 -4.73 -12.00
CA VAL A 87 -13.40 -3.76 -13.08
C VAL A 87 -12.14 -3.63 -13.91
N SER A 88 -12.26 -3.86 -15.22
CA SER A 88 -11.18 -3.71 -16.18
C SER A 88 -11.26 -2.37 -16.87
N GLU A 89 -10.21 -1.56 -16.74
CA GLU A 89 -9.98 -0.33 -17.51
C GLU A 89 -8.92 -0.53 -18.60
N LEU A 90 -8.67 -1.78 -18.99
CA LEU A 90 -7.88 -2.09 -20.18
C LEU A 90 -8.60 -1.65 -21.45
N GLU A 91 -7.86 -1.12 -22.42
CA GLU A 91 -8.40 -0.60 -23.68
C GLU A 91 -8.09 -1.49 -24.88
N HIS A 92 -7.07 -2.34 -24.78
CA HIS A 92 -6.50 -3.04 -25.93
C HIS A 92 -6.38 -4.55 -25.74
N GLU A 93 -6.21 -5.02 -24.49
CA GLU A 93 -6.07 -6.44 -24.18
C GLU A 93 -7.28 -6.98 -23.39
N LYS A 94 -7.50 -8.30 -23.48
CA LYS A 94 -8.48 -8.98 -22.63
C LYS A 94 -7.86 -9.45 -21.33
N VAL A 95 -8.68 -9.49 -20.29
CA VAL A 95 -8.33 -10.06 -18.99
C VAL A 95 -8.75 -11.52 -18.95
N LEU A 96 -7.81 -12.39 -18.62
CA LEU A 96 -8.06 -13.76 -18.19
C LEU A 96 -8.11 -13.74 -16.65
N PHE A 97 -9.27 -14.09 -16.10
CA PHE A 97 -9.53 -14.00 -14.67
C PHE A 97 -9.99 -15.35 -14.12
N TYR A 98 -9.21 -15.89 -13.18
CA TYR A 98 -9.51 -17.12 -12.46
C TYR A 98 -9.56 -16.80 -10.97
N TYR A 99 -10.56 -17.31 -10.26
CA TYR A 99 -10.73 -16.99 -8.85
C TYR A 99 -11.37 -18.14 -8.07
N TYR A 100 -11.12 -18.08 -6.77
CA TYR A 100 -11.87 -18.77 -5.74
C TYR A 100 -12.24 -17.70 -4.70
N VAL A 101 -13.47 -17.77 -4.20
CA VAL A 101 -13.92 -17.05 -3.02
C VAL A 101 -14.48 -18.13 -2.10
N ASP A 102 -13.66 -18.56 -1.17
CA ASP A 102 -14.04 -19.52 -0.15
C ASP A 102 -14.56 -18.73 1.07
N TYR A 103 -15.74 -19.08 1.55
CA TYR A 103 -16.37 -18.46 2.71
C TYR A 103 -17.08 -19.50 3.55
N GLU A 104 -17.28 -19.18 4.83
CA GLU A 104 -18.09 -19.97 5.75
C GLU A 104 -19.43 -19.27 5.97
N GLU A 105 -20.51 -20.02 5.87
CA GLU A 105 -21.87 -19.52 6.12
C GLU A 105 -22.26 -19.81 7.57
N PHE A 106 -22.79 -18.79 8.24
CA PHE A 106 -23.26 -18.86 9.62
C PHE A 106 -24.72 -18.42 9.67
N ASP A 107 -25.49 -18.97 10.61
CA ASP A 107 -26.89 -18.57 10.83
C ASP A 107 -27.00 -17.11 11.31
N GLU A 108 -26.01 -16.66 12.07
CA GLU A 108 -25.89 -15.29 12.59
C GLU A 108 -24.41 -14.87 12.66
N LEU A 109 -24.14 -13.59 12.40
CA LEU A 109 -22.82 -13.02 12.57
C LEU A 109 -22.56 -12.72 14.05
N GLU A 110 -21.36 -13.02 14.54
CA GLU A 110 -20.93 -12.62 15.88
C GLU A 110 -21.01 -11.09 16.06
N GLU A 111 -21.58 -10.66 17.19
CA GLU A 111 -21.70 -9.23 17.50
C GLU A 111 -20.33 -8.56 17.63
N GLY A 112 -20.22 -7.34 17.11
CA GLY A 112 -19.02 -6.51 17.28
C GLY A 112 -17.88 -6.78 16.30
N LEU A 113 -18.03 -7.70 15.35
CA LEU A 113 -17.09 -7.86 14.24
C LEU A 113 -17.11 -6.65 13.31
N GLY A 114 -15.92 -6.09 13.06
CA GLY A 114 -15.73 -5.04 12.05
C GLY A 114 -15.81 -5.59 10.63
N ARG A 115 -15.92 -4.69 9.65
CA ARG A 115 -15.81 -4.98 8.23
C ARG A 115 -14.40 -4.74 7.73
N PHE A 116 -13.93 -5.60 6.84
CA PHE A 116 -12.62 -5.47 6.24
C PHE A 116 -12.62 -4.34 5.22
N HIS A 117 -11.58 -3.51 5.28
CA HIS A 117 -11.39 -2.39 4.40
C HIS A 117 -9.99 -2.41 3.79
N ALA A 118 -9.90 -1.93 2.56
CA ALA A 118 -8.64 -1.60 1.95
C ALA A 118 -8.77 -0.42 0.97
N GLN A 119 -7.84 0.52 1.06
CA GLN A 119 -7.83 1.72 0.25
C GLN A 119 -6.46 1.91 -0.37
N TRP A 120 -6.45 2.22 -1.66
CA TRP A 120 -5.24 2.63 -2.36
C TRP A 120 -5.11 4.15 -2.41
N ARG A 121 -3.90 4.67 -2.15
CA ARG A 121 -3.56 6.10 -2.24
C ARG A 121 -2.27 6.30 -3.03
N ARG A 122 -2.07 7.50 -3.59
CA ARG A 122 -0.82 7.91 -4.24
C ARG A 122 -0.58 9.41 -4.16
N GLU A 123 0.69 9.77 -4.05
CA GLU A 123 1.20 11.12 -4.21
C GLU A 123 2.39 11.08 -5.19
N ASN A 124 2.27 11.76 -6.33
CA ASN A 124 3.22 11.62 -7.43
C ASN A 124 3.45 12.93 -8.21
N PRO A 125 4.62 13.57 -8.05
CA PRO A 125 5.58 13.34 -6.96
C PRO A 125 5.02 13.84 -5.62
N ALA A 126 5.60 13.40 -4.51
CA ALA A 126 5.42 14.02 -3.21
C ALA A 126 5.97 15.46 -3.20
N ASP A 127 5.37 16.33 -2.38
CA ASP A 127 5.72 17.77 -2.31
C ASP A 127 6.99 18.03 -1.47
N GLY A 128 8.10 17.42 -1.89
CA GLY A 128 9.43 17.61 -1.30
C GLY A 128 10.12 18.93 -1.65
N VAL A 129 11.41 19.05 -1.30
CA VAL A 129 12.19 20.28 -1.50
C VAL A 129 13.29 20.12 -2.55
N GLY A 130 13.72 21.22 -3.17
CA GLY A 130 14.83 21.21 -4.12
C GLY A 130 16.20 21.06 -3.45
N GLU A 131 17.08 20.21 -3.99
CA GLU A 131 18.43 19.94 -3.46
C GLU A 131 19.48 21.03 -3.78
N LYS A 132 19.15 22.02 -4.63
CA LYS A 132 20.13 22.98 -5.14
C LYS A 132 20.80 23.79 -4.03
N GLY A 133 22.13 23.67 -3.95
CA GLY A 133 22.96 24.42 -2.99
C GLY A 133 23.11 23.75 -1.64
N GLN A 134 22.61 22.51 -1.48
CA GLN A 134 22.77 21.69 -0.30
C GLN A 134 23.82 20.60 -0.57
N SER A 135 24.50 20.15 0.48
CA SER A 135 25.21 18.86 0.49
C SER A 135 24.21 17.71 0.54
N ASN A 136 24.67 16.49 0.22
CA ASN A 136 23.83 15.29 0.32
C ASN A 136 23.33 15.05 1.75
N GLU A 137 24.18 15.33 2.74
CA GLU A 137 23.86 15.16 4.16
C GLU A 137 22.77 16.15 4.59
N GLU A 138 22.87 17.42 4.21
CA GLU A 138 21.83 18.42 4.49
C GLU A 138 20.51 18.09 3.79
N PHE A 139 20.57 17.52 2.58
CA PHE A 139 19.37 17.12 1.86
C PHE A 139 18.68 15.92 2.52
N LEU A 140 19.43 14.90 2.96
CA LEU A 140 18.88 13.65 3.49
C LEU A 140 18.55 13.67 4.98
N PHE A 141 19.24 14.49 5.79
CA PHE A 141 19.13 14.47 7.25
C PHE A 141 18.85 15.84 7.88
N GLY A 142 18.81 16.90 7.07
CA GLY A 142 18.58 18.26 7.57
C GLY A 142 17.10 18.61 7.68
N GLY A 143 16.76 19.58 8.52
CA GLY A 143 15.38 20.05 8.69
C GLY A 143 14.62 19.37 9.82
N GLU A 144 13.40 19.83 10.06
CA GLU A 144 12.53 19.39 11.15
C GLU A 144 11.09 19.32 10.65
N ASN A 145 10.38 18.28 11.05
CA ASN A 145 8.94 18.16 10.91
C ASN A 145 8.31 17.95 12.29
N VAL A 146 7.77 19.02 12.84
CA VAL A 146 7.22 19.06 14.21
C VAL A 146 5.70 19.14 14.22
N THR A 147 5.07 18.69 13.15
CA THR A 147 3.60 18.71 13.00
C THR A 147 3.06 17.44 12.36
N GLY A 148 3.87 16.72 11.57
CA GLY A 148 3.42 15.67 10.66
C GLY A 148 2.63 16.20 9.46
N GLU A 149 2.62 17.52 9.24
CA GLU A 149 2.02 18.12 8.05
C GLU A 149 2.90 17.84 6.83
N GLY A 150 2.25 17.52 5.70
CA GLY A 150 2.95 17.18 4.46
C GLY A 150 3.45 15.73 4.38
N ASN A 151 3.30 14.93 5.45
CA ASN A 151 3.57 13.50 5.39
C ASN A 151 2.66 12.84 4.35
N TYR A 152 3.17 11.79 3.70
CA TYR A 152 2.36 10.93 2.87
C TYR A 152 1.33 10.19 3.74
N ALA A 153 0.05 10.31 3.40
CA ALA A 153 -1.03 9.66 4.13
C ALA A 153 -1.30 8.24 3.60
N ILE A 154 -1.02 7.23 4.43
CA ILE A 154 -1.32 5.82 4.14
C ILE A 154 -2.80 5.53 4.44
N LEU A 155 -3.29 5.96 5.60
CA LEU A 155 -4.68 5.78 6.03
C LEU A 155 -5.21 7.04 6.72
N GLU A 156 -6.44 7.41 6.41
CA GLU A 156 -7.27 8.27 7.25
C GLU A 156 -8.66 7.65 7.34
N ALA A 157 -9.08 7.30 8.56
CA ALA A 157 -10.38 6.71 8.82
C ALA A 157 -11.04 7.33 10.05
N GLU A 158 -12.37 7.31 10.04
CA GLU A 158 -13.23 7.75 11.13
C GLU A 158 -14.15 6.60 11.52
N GLY A 159 -14.47 6.51 12.81
CA GLY A 159 -15.22 5.42 13.41
C GLY A 159 -14.37 4.64 14.41
N ARG A 160 -14.81 3.42 14.71
CA ARG A 160 -14.17 2.52 15.65
C ARG A 160 -13.61 1.32 14.92
N GLY A 161 -12.33 1.01 15.11
CA GLY A 161 -11.67 -0.03 14.34
C GLY A 161 -10.23 -0.28 14.76
N HIS A 162 -9.50 -0.97 13.89
CA HIS A 162 -8.08 -1.19 14.04
C HIS A 162 -7.38 -1.36 12.69
N TYR A 163 -6.25 -0.68 12.54
CA TYR A 163 -5.36 -0.79 11.39
C TYR A 163 -4.51 -2.04 11.49
N VAL A 164 -4.48 -2.83 10.40
CA VAL A 164 -3.79 -4.14 10.34
C VAL A 164 -2.61 -4.15 9.38
N GLY A 165 -2.20 -2.99 8.86
CA GLY A 165 -0.96 -2.84 8.10
C GLY A 165 -1.14 -2.25 6.71
N CYS A 166 -0.05 -2.24 5.97
CA CYS A 166 -0.01 -1.70 4.62
C CYS A 166 1.02 -2.40 3.73
N VAL A 167 0.84 -2.14 2.43
CA VAL A 167 1.89 -2.26 1.42
C VAL A 167 2.26 -0.84 1.04
N LEU A 168 3.53 -0.46 1.20
CA LEU A 168 4.07 0.82 0.78
C LEU A 168 4.97 0.64 -0.43
N ASN A 169 4.78 1.49 -1.44
CA ASN A 169 5.49 1.44 -2.70
C ASN A 169 6.07 2.81 -2.99
N ILE A 170 7.37 2.84 -3.27
CA ILE A 170 8.11 4.06 -3.56
C ILE A 170 8.77 3.86 -4.92
N HIS A 171 8.58 4.80 -5.83
CA HIS A 171 9.48 4.95 -6.97
C HIS A 171 10.47 6.06 -6.60
N ASN A 172 11.70 5.68 -6.30
CA ASN A 172 12.79 6.60 -6.02
C ASN A 172 13.22 7.30 -7.32
N LEU A 173 12.80 8.55 -7.47
CA LEU A 173 12.96 9.36 -8.69
C LEU A 173 14.28 10.13 -8.72
N ARG A 174 15.00 10.18 -7.59
CA ARG A 174 16.22 10.98 -7.50
C ARG A 174 17.37 10.31 -8.24
N GLU A 175 17.80 10.93 -9.34
CA GLU A 175 18.97 10.49 -10.11
C GLU A 175 20.25 11.17 -9.58
N THR A 176 21.14 10.39 -8.95
CA THR A 176 22.43 10.89 -8.45
C THR A 176 23.49 9.79 -8.36
N ASN A 177 24.76 10.19 -8.32
CA ASN A 177 25.89 9.31 -7.99
C ASN A 177 26.29 9.37 -6.50
N GLN A 178 25.62 10.21 -5.71
CA GLN A 178 25.78 10.27 -4.27
C GLN A 178 24.89 9.23 -3.59
N TRP A 179 25.14 8.91 -2.32
CA TRP A 179 24.32 7.99 -1.56
C TRP A 179 22.84 8.45 -1.54
N ASN A 180 21.90 7.62 -1.99
CA ASN A 180 20.54 8.04 -2.35
C ASN A 180 19.44 7.26 -1.63
N TRP A 181 19.65 6.97 -0.34
CA TRP A 181 18.63 6.35 0.47
C TRP A 181 17.35 7.18 0.51
N TYR A 182 16.21 6.50 0.35
CA TYR A 182 14.88 7.13 0.33
C TYR A 182 14.19 7.10 1.70
N GLY A 183 14.60 6.19 2.58
CA GLY A 183 13.80 5.72 3.69
C GLY A 183 14.11 6.34 5.04
N GLU A 184 14.69 7.54 5.10
CA GLU A 184 14.89 8.25 6.39
C GLU A 184 13.57 8.79 6.99
N GLY A 185 12.44 8.62 6.31
CA GLY A 185 11.17 9.19 6.76
C GLY A 185 10.51 8.40 7.88
N ASP A 186 10.14 9.10 8.96
CA ASP A 186 9.50 8.52 10.14
C ASP A 186 8.02 8.20 9.88
N ASP A 187 7.53 7.06 10.39
CA ASP A 187 6.09 6.84 10.52
C ASP A 187 5.51 7.65 11.69
N MET A 188 4.36 8.26 11.47
CA MET A 188 3.63 9.05 12.47
C MET A 188 2.17 8.64 12.44
N ILE A 189 1.68 8.02 13.53
CA ILE A 189 0.30 7.54 13.64
C ILE A 189 -0.45 8.33 14.72
N PHE A 190 -1.44 9.11 14.28
CA PHE A 190 -2.28 9.93 15.15
C PHE A 190 -3.59 9.21 15.43
N ILE A 191 -3.86 8.89 16.69
CA ILE A 191 -5.07 8.17 17.11
C ILE A 191 -6.02 9.14 17.80
N ASP A 192 -7.31 9.06 17.47
CA ASP A 192 -8.40 9.76 18.14
C ASP A 192 -8.19 11.27 18.34
N GLY A 193 -7.56 11.93 17.37
CA GLY A 193 -7.32 13.38 17.38
C GLY A 193 -6.08 13.84 18.16
N GLU A 194 -5.15 12.93 18.44
CA GLU A 194 -3.83 13.25 18.98
C GLU A 194 -3.18 14.43 18.25
N GLN A 195 -2.47 15.25 19.02
CA GLN A 195 -1.65 16.36 18.51
C GLN A 195 -0.19 15.93 18.46
N TRP A 196 0.65 16.71 17.79
CA TRP A 196 2.08 16.46 17.81
C TRP A 196 2.68 16.60 19.22
N PRO A 197 3.60 15.69 19.62
CA PRO A 197 3.94 14.43 18.96
C PRO A 197 2.90 13.33 19.19
N PRO A 198 2.57 12.50 18.16
CA PRO A 198 1.69 11.35 18.34
C PRO A 198 2.33 10.34 19.29
N SER A 199 1.50 9.48 19.88
CA SER A 199 1.98 8.42 20.77
C SER A 199 2.80 7.34 20.03
N MET A 200 2.59 7.21 18.72
CA MET A 200 3.33 6.33 17.83
C MET A 200 4.11 7.17 16.82
N HIS A 201 5.42 7.23 17.03
CA HIS A 201 6.36 7.97 16.21
C HIS A 201 7.61 7.11 15.98
N GLY A 202 7.93 6.86 14.71
CA GLY A 202 9.01 5.99 14.26
C GLY A 202 10.39 6.63 14.23
N THR A 203 11.29 6.00 13.46
CA THR A 203 12.70 6.40 13.33
C THR A 203 13.26 6.29 11.90
N GLY A 204 12.44 5.79 10.98
CA GLY A 204 12.83 5.53 9.60
C GLY A 204 11.83 4.60 8.94
N THR A 205 11.82 4.62 7.60
CA THR A 205 10.93 3.78 6.82
C THR A 205 11.34 2.32 6.93
N GLU A 206 12.62 1.99 6.78
CA GLU A 206 13.09 0.61 6.93
C GLU A 206 12.86 0.08 8.35
N ASP A 207 12.96 0.96 9.34
CA ASP A 207 12.73 0.65 10.74
C ASP A 207 11.24 0.33 10.98
N TYR A 208 10.32 1.14 10.43
CA TYR A 208 8.89 0.82 10.43
C TYR A 208 8.64 -0.54 9.78
N PHE A 209 9.35 -0.92 8.73
CA PHE A 209 9.21 -2.23 8.08
C PHE A 209 10.02 -3.36 8.76
N ASN A 210 10.46 -3.18 10.02
CA ASN A 210 11.23 -4.15 10.83
C ASN A 210 12.55 -4.60 10.19
N THR A 211 13.16 -3.72 9.42
CA THR A 211 14.49 -3.91 8.84
C THR A 211 15.45 -2.86 9.41
N ALA A 212 16.67 -2.73 8.86
CA ALA A 212 17.65 -1.77 9.35
C ALA A 212 18.76 -1.53 8.33
N TRP A 213 19.45 -0.40 8.47
CA TRP A 213 20.67 -0.05 7.72
C TRP A 213 20.45 0.02 6.21
N CYS A 214 19.39 0.72 5.80
CA CYS A 214 19.12 1.04 4.40
C CYS A 214 19.12 -0.21 3.49
N PRO A 215 18.32 -1.24 3.80
CA PRO A 215 18.40 -2.52 3.12
C PRO A 215 17.97 -2.42 1.65
N GLN A 216 18.45 -3.38 0.87
CA GLN A 216 18.00 -3.60 -0.51
C GLN A 216 17.62 -5.06 -0.75
N GLN A 217 17.91 -5.94 0.22
CA GLN A 217 17.67 -7.37 0.05
C GLN A 217 16.17 -7.67 0.10
N GLU A 218 15.67 -8.34 -0.93
CA GLU A 218 14.35 -8.94 -0.87
C GLU A 218 14.26 -9.91 0.32
N TYR A 219 13.15 -9.81 1.05
CA TYR A 219 12.93 -10.58 2.25
C TYR A 219 11.44 -10.83 2.46
N SER A 220 11.08 -12.05 2.81
CA SER A 220 9.70 -12.47 3.07
C SER A 220 9.60 -13.07 4.48
N ALA A 221 8.92 -12.36 5.37
CA ALA A 221 8.50 -12.88 6.67
C ALA A 221 6.96 -12.83 6.80
N PRO A 222 6.37 -13.56 7.77
CA PRO A 222 4.92 -13.61 7.92
C PRO A 222 4.25 -12.23 8.02
N TYR A 223 4.90 -11.26 8.66
CA TYR A 223 4.28 -9.96 9.01
C TYR A 223 5.03 -8.74 8.48
N HIS A 224 6.17 -8.91 7.81
CA HIS A 224 6.90 -7.80 7.17
C HIS A 224 7.80 -8.32 6.05
N GLY A 225 8.23 -7.43 5.16
CA GLY A 225 9.20 -7.80 4.13
C GLY A 225 9.45 -6.71 3.09
N ILE A 226 10.40 -7.01 2.22
CA ILE A 226 10.80 -6.21 1.07
C ILE A 226 10.53 -7.07 -0.17
N THR A 227 9.53 -6.72 -0.96
CA THR A 227 9.17 -7.46 -2.18
C THR A 227 9.90 -6.92 -3.41
N LEU A 228 10.22 -5.63 -3.43
CA LEU A 228 11.09 -5.02 -4.44
C LEU A 228 12.10 -4.12 -3.71
N GLY A 229 13.39 -4.41 -3.83
CA GLY A 229 14.45 -3.66 -3.14
C GLY A 229 14.88 -2.35 -3.81
N GLY A 230 14.39 -2.06 -5.02
CA GLY A 230 14.95 -1.01 -5.89
C GLY A 230 16.17 -1.50 -6.69
N GLY A 231 16.59 -0.69 -7.65
CA GLY A 231 17.79 -0.90 -8.48
C GLY A 231 19.04 -0.26 -7.87
N ASP A 232 20.06 -0.04 -8.69
CA ASP A 232 21.33 0.55 -8.23
C ASP A 232 21.10 1.83 -7.42
N ASN A 233 21.75 1.93 -6.25
CA ASN A 233 21.61 3.07 -5.33
C ASN A 233 20.13 3.36 -4.96
N TRP A 234 19.35 2.29 -4.74
CA TRP A 234 17.91 2.30 -4.41
C TRP A 234 17.03 3.04 -5.43
N GLY A 235 17.51 3.24 -6.66
CA GLY A 235 16.72 3.90 -7.71
C GLY A 235 15.54 3.04 -8.20
N GLY A 236 14.53 3.65 -8.79
CA GLY A 236 13.41 2.90 -9.38
C GLY A 236 12.43 2.35 -8.34
N HIS A 237 11.87 1.17 -8.61
CA HIS A 237 10.72 0.63 -7.88
C HIS A 237 11.10 -0.13 -6.61
N VAL A 238 10.57 0.35 -5.48
CA VAL A 238 10.64 -0.26 -4.16
C VAL A 238 9.24 -0.64 -3.70
N SER A 239 9.09 -1.79 -3.05
CA SER A 239 7.83 -2.27 -2.47
C SER A 239 8.11 -3.01 -1.17
N LEU A 240 7.39 -2.60 -0.12
CA LEU A 240 7.55 -3.01 1.27
C LEU A 240 6.17 -3.38 1.82
N TYR A 241 6.12 -4.32 2.76
CA TYR A 241 4.89 -4.60 3.49
C TYR A 241 5.14 -4.78 4.98
N ARG A 242 4.15 -4.38 5.78
CA ARG A 242 4.04 -4.68 7.21
C ARG A 242 2.59 -4.94 7.55
N PHE A 243 2.33 -6.05 8.25
CA PHE A 243 1.02 -6.42 8.74
C PHE A 243 1.01 -6.47 10.27
N HIS A 244 0.15 -5.66 10.86
CA HIS A 244 -0.06 -5.58 12.30
C HIS A 244 -1.10 -6.62 12.75
N VAL A 245 -0.77 -7.90 12.58
CA VAL A 245 -1.67 -9.02 12.93
C VAL A 245 -1.67 -9.25 14.44
N GLU A 246 -0.48 -9.38 15.02
CA GLU A 246 -0.30 -9.61 16.46
C GLU A 246 -0.28 -8.30 17.27
N ASP A 247 -0.11 -7.17 16.58
CA ASP A 247 0.08 -5.82 17.14
C ASP A 247 -0.83 -4.76 16.46
N PRO A 248 -2.15 -5.00 16.30
CA PRO A 248 -3.04 -4.07 15.61
C PRO A 248 -3.09 -2.69 16.27
N VAL A 249 -3.18 -1.64 15.46
CA VAL A 249 -3.31 -0.26 15.95
C VAL A 249 -4.78 0.12 16.04
N THR A 250 -5.33 0.09 17.26
CA THR A 250 -6.75 0.33 17.53
C THR A 250 -7.11 1.82 17.63
N PHE A 251 -8.33 2.18 17.23
CA PHE A 251 -8.88 3.54 17.36
C PHE A 251 -10.38 3.50 17.67
N GLU A 252 -10.88 4.48 18.43
CA GLU A 252 -12.30 4.54 18.85
C GLU A 252 -13.09 5.63 18.12
N ARG A 253 -12.41 6.64 17.57
CA ARG A 253 -13.01 7.77 16.85
C ARG A 253 -12.36 8.02 15.49
N SER A 254 -11.03 7.98 15.41
CA SER A 254 -10.31 8.24 14.16
C SER A 254 -8.87 7.75 14.22
N ILE A 255 -8.30 7.50 13.03
CA ILE A 255 -6.88 7.22 12.88
C ILE A 255 -6.34 7.95 11.65
N ARG A 256 -5.13 8.47 11.76
CA ARG A 256 -4.35 8.97 10.63
C ARG A 256 -2.95 8.35 10.67
N VAL A 257 -2.70 7.41 9.77
CA VAL A 257 -1.42 6.72 9.58
C VAL A 257 -0.67 7.44 8.47
N THR A 258 0.50 7.98 8.78
CA THR A 258 1.32 8.74 7.84
C THR A 258 2.77 8.31 7.91
N ILE A 259 3.53 8.60 6.86
CA ILE A 259 4.98 8.43 6.82
C ILE A 259 5.61 9.60 6.08
N GLU A 260 6.75 10.07 6.54
CA GLU A 260 7.47 11.11 5.81
C GLU A 260 8.04 10.58 4.49
N HIS A 261 8.09 11.43 3.46
CA HIS A 261 8.77 11.09 2.20
C HIS A 261 10.25 11.50 2.25
N GLY A 262 11.02 10.70 3.00
CA GLY A 262 12.37 11.05 3.46
C GLY A 262 12.33 12.05 4.62
N HIS A 263 13.44 12.15 5.38
CA HIS A 263 13.52 12.95 6.60
C HIS A 263 12.92 14.35 6.40
N ALA A 264 11.96 14.72 7.25
CA ALA A 264 11.28 16.01 7.21
C ALA A 264 10.61 16.33 5.85
N ASN A 265 10.08 15.32 5.15
CA ASN A 265 9.35 15.45 3.88
C ASN A 265 10.16 16.12 2.78
N ARG A 266 11.44 15.77 2.65
CA ARG A 266 12.36 16.47 1.75
C ARG A 266 12.44 15.90 0.35
N ARG A 267 11.99 14.66 0.12
CA ARG A 267 12.16 13.97 -1.16
C ARG A 267 10.90 14.04 -2.00
N SER A 268 11.05 14.32 -3.29
CA SER A 268 9.94 14.37 -4.25
C SER A 268 9.81 13.07 -5.04
N ASP A 269 9.75 11.94 -4.34
CA ASP A 269 9.57 10.61 -4.95
C ASP A 269 8.08 10.32 -5.22
N ASP A 270 7.77 9.21 -5.90
CA ASP A 270 6.39 8.79 -6.16
C ASP A 270 5.98 7.70 -5.16
N TYR A 271 5.10 8.08 -4.24
CA TYR A 271 4.61 7.23 -3.15
C TYR A 271 3.22 6.70 -3.47
N SER A 272 3.02 5.41 -3.26
CA SER A 272 1.69 4.80 -3.29
C SER A 272 1.56 3.69 -2.26
N SER A 273 0.37 3.44 -1.76
CA SER A 273 0.16 2.44 -0.73
C SER A 273 -1.22 1.81 -0.81
N VAL A 274 -1.34 0.62 -0.22
CA VAL A 274 -2.63 0.06 0.19
C VAL A 274 -2.63 -0.05 1.70
N ALA A 275 -3.56 0.62 2.36
CA ALA A 275 -3.85 0.40 3.78
C ALA A 275 -4.89 -0.70 3.93
N TYR A 276 -4.76 -1.51 4.98
CA TYR A 276 -5.71 -2.56 5.37
C TYR A 276 -6.16 -2.32 6.82
N TRP A 277 -7.46 -2.38 7.08
CA TRP A 277 -8.00 -2.19 8.43
C TRP A 277 -9.36 -2.85 8.58
N TYR A 278 -9.82 -2.97 9.82
CA TYR A 278 -11.20 -3.32 10.14
C TYR A 278 -11.86 -2.15 10.87
N GLN A 279 -13.12 -1.87 10.57
CA GLN A 279 -13.89 -0.90 11.35
C GLN A 279 -15.38 -1.24 11.39
N ALA A 280 -16.08 -0.66 12.35
CA ALA A 280 -17.53 -0.62 12.35
C ALA A 280 -18.04 0.34 11.27
N GLU A 281 -19.16 -0.03 10.66
CA GLU A 281 -19.85 0.81 9.68
C GLU A 281 -20.72 1.90 10.36
N PRO A 282 -20.96 3.04 9.68
CA PRO A 282 -20.49 3.38 8.35
C PRO A 282 -19.05 3.91 8.32
N HIS A 283 -18.35 3.65 7.22
CA HIS A 283 -17.05 4.25 6.92
C HIS A 283 -17.15 5.55 6.12
N ARG A 284 -16.06 6.31 6.09
CA ARG A 284 -15.92 7.47 5.19
C ARG A 284 -15.78 6.96 3.76
N SER A 285 -16.59 7.44 2.83
CA SER A 285 -16.45 7.09 1.41
C SER A 285 -15.12 7.57 0.85
N PHE A 286 -14.54 6.78 -0.04
CA PHE A 286 -13.32 7.13 -0.74
C PHE A 286 -13.38 6.80 -2.22
N SER A 287 -12.77 7.67 -3.02
CA SER A 287 -12.60 7.49 -4.45
C SER A 287 -11.23 6.91 -4.78
N ILE A 288 -11.04 6.63 -6.06
CA ILE A 288 -9.77 6.21 -6.62
C ILE A 288 -9.40 7.12 -7.77
N GLU A 289 -8.11 7.44 -7.91
CA GLU A 289 -7.61 8.25 -9.03
C GLU A 289 -7.94 7.57 -10.38
N PRO A 290 -8.12 8.35 -11.46
CA PRO A 290 -8.31 7.80 -12.80
C PRO A 290 -7.07 7.02 -13.25
N VAL A 291 -7.27 6.07 -14.18
CA VAL A 291 -6.25 5.10 -14.58
C VAL A 291 -4.91 5.76 -14.96
N GLU A 292 -4.91 6.88 -15.68
CA GLU A 292 -3.70 7.59 -16.13
C GLU A 292 -2.84 8.10 -14.97
N ARG A 293 -3.45 8.34 -13.81
CA ARG A 293 -2.78 8.77 -12.58
C ARG A 293 -2.43 7.61 -11.65
N ARG A 294 -2.84 6.37 -11.96
CA ARG A 294 -2.46 5.17 -11.22
C ARG A 294 -1.32 4.41 -11.85
N ILE A 295 -1.17 4.52 -13.17
CA ILE A 295 -0.14 3.79 -13.91
C ILE A 295 1.25 4.16 -13.38
N PRO A 296 2.14 3.17 -13.16
CA PRO A 296 3.48 3.43 -12.66
C PRO A 296 4.27 4.24 -13.68
N ARG A 297 5.16 5.11 -13.20
CA ARG A 297 6.21 5.67 -14.07
C ARG A 297 7.09 4.51 -14.55
N GLN A 298 7.42 4.51 -15.84
CA GLN A 298 8.40 3.57 -16.36
C GLN A 298 9.75 3.82 -15.65
N PRO A 299 10.44 2.76 -15.21
CA PRO A 299 11.75 2.85 -14.59
C PRO A 299 12.83 3.30 -15.56
#